data_AF-A0A1M6XVW8-F1
#
_entry.id   AF-A0A1M6XVW8-F1
#
_cell.length_a   1.000
_cell.length_b   1.000
_cell.length_c   1.000
_cell.angle_alpha   90.00
_cell.angle_beta   90.00
_cell.angle_gamma   90.00
#
_symmetry.space_group_name_H-M   'P 1'
#
loop_
_entity.id
_entity.type
_entity.pdbx_description
1 polymer ?
#
loop_
_entity_poly.entity_id
_entity_poly.type
_entity_poly.pdbx_seq_one_letter_code
_entity_poly.pdbx_strand_id
1 'polypeptide(L)' 'MQNLSPRHVKTEESLRLGVVSGWYSTKVSGTFVSGPHDSEADCLRRIDEINPPVVKARPGVRR' A
#
# COMPACT_ATOMS: atom_id res chain seq x y z
N MET A 1 13.07 -1.16 2.38
CA MET A 1 11.95 -0.28 1.98
C MET A 1 11.15 -1.04 0.94
N GLN A 2 9.91 -1.41 1.26
CA GLN A 2 9.00 -2.00 0.27
C GLN A 2 8.34 -0.86 -0.50
N ASN A 3 8.59 -0.77 -1.81
CA ASN A 3 7.92 0.22 -2.66
C ASN A 3 6.50 -0.26 -2.94
N LEU A 4 5.58 0.15 -2.08
CA LEU A 4 4.15 -0.03 -2.25
C LEU A 4 3.54 1.24 -2.83
N SER A 5 2.57 1.07 -3.73
CA SER A 5 1.86 2.18 -4.35
C SER A 5 0.35 1.93 -4.30
N PRO A 6 -0.46 2.96 -4.04
CA PRO A 6 -1.91 2.84 -4.11
C PRO A 6 -2.32 2.68 -5.57
N ARG A 7 -3.14 1.66 -5.85
CA ARG A 7 -3.71 1.40 -7.17
C ARG A 7 -5.22 1.25 -7.05
N HIS A 8 -5.96 2.07 -7.79
CA HIS A 8 -7.40 1.96 -7.87
C HIS A 8 -7.79 0.92 -8.92
N VAL A 9 -8.39 -0.18 -8.48
CA VAL A 9 -8.98 -1.20 -9.36
C VAL A 9 -10.41 -0.79 -9.67
N LYS A 10 -10.66 -0.43 -10.93
CA LYS A 10 -12.00 -0.07 -11.42
C LYS A 10 -12.87 -1.32 -11.57
N THR A 11 -14.19 -1.16 -11.56
CA THR A 11 -15.17 -2.25 -11.69
C THR A 11 -14.93 -3.17 -12.89
N GLU A 12 -14.59 -2.60 -14.05
CA GLU A 12 -14.29 -3.40 -15.26
C GLU A 12 -13.04 -4.27 -15.08
N GLU A 13 -12.01 -3.73 -14.42
CA GLU A 13 -10.77 -4.44 -14.12
C GLU A 13 -11.01 -5.49 -13.02
N SER A 14 -11.83 -5.17 -12.04
CA SER A 14 -12.19 -6.04 -10.92
C SER A 14 -12.93 -7.29 -11.42
N LEU A 15 -13.86 -7.13 -12.36
CA LEU A 15 -14.56 -8.24 -13.03
C LEU A 15 -13.62 -9.16 -13.82
N ARG A 16 -12.62 -8.58 -14.51
CA ARG A 16 -11.64 -9.36 -15.28
C ARG A 16 -10.66 -10.11 -14.38
N LEU A 17 -10.26 -9.50 -13.27
CA LEU A 17 -9.30 -10.07 -12.31
C LEU A 17 -9.97 -10.96 -11.25
N GLY A 18 -11.30 -10.94 -11.14
CA GLY A 18 -12.02 -11.65 -10.08
C GLY A 18 -11.80 -11.04 -8.70
N VAL A 19 -11.48 -9.75 -8.62
CA VAL A 19 -11.28 -9.02 -7.35
C VAL A 19 -12.38 -7.98 -7.16
N VAL A 20 -12.51 -7.46 -5.94
CA VAL A 20 -13.46 -6.39 -5.63
C VAL A 20 -12.90 -5.06 -6.16
N SER A 21 -13.77 -4.14 -6.60
CA SER A 21 -13.33 -2.81 -7.01
C SER A 21 -12.97 -1.98 -5.78
N GLY A 22 -11.91 -1.18 -5.86
CA GLY A 22 -11.48 -0.33 -4.76
C GLY A 22 -9.99 -0.03 -4.81
N TRP A 23 -9.47 0.58 -3.76
CA TRP A 23 -8.06 0.90 -3.64
C TRP A 23 -7.28 -0.27 -3.07
N TYR A 24 -6.19 -0.64 -3.75
CA TYR A 24 -5.31 -1.71 -3.32
C TYR A 24 -3.87 -1.20 -3.20
N SER A 25 -3.18 -1.64 -2.16
CA SER A 25 -1.75 -1.46 -2.07
C SER A 25 -1.07 -2.52 -2.92
N THR A 26 -0.31 -2.08 -3.92
CA THR A 26 0.40 -2.95 -4.86
C THR A 26 1.89 -2.73 -4.77
N LYS A 27 2.64 -3.82 -4.86
CA LYS A 27 4.10 -3.75 -5.06
C LYS A 27 4.40 -3.35 -6.49
N VAL A 28 5.60 -2.84 -6.73
CA VAL A 28 6.15 -2.64 -8.10
C VAL A 28 6.11 -3.90 -8.96
N SER A 29 6.08 -5.09 -8.35
CA SER A 29 5.91 -6.38 -9.03
C SER A 29 4.49 -6.64 -9.54
N GLY A 30 3.53 -5.77 -9.24
CA GLY A 30 2.10 -5.99 -9.53
C GLY A 30 1.39 -6.90 -8.52
N THR A 31 2.04 -7.26 -7.41
CA THR A 31 1.44 -8.09 -6.36
C THR A 31 0.53 -7.25 -5.46
N PHE A 32 -0.74 -7.64 -5.34
CA PHE A 32 -1.67 -7.07 -4.36
C PHE A 32 -1.27 -7.47 -2.95
N VAL A 33 -1.19 -6.50 -2.05
CA VAL A 33 -0.76 -6.70 -0.66
C VAL A 33 -1.92 -6.49 0.31
N SER A 34 -2.69 -5.41 0.16
CA SER A 34 -3.85 -5.11 0.99
C SER A 34 -4.94 -4.39 0.20
N GLY A 35 -6.20 -4.64 0.54
CA GLY A 35 -7.39 -4.03 -0.05
C GLY A 35 -8.53 -5.06 -0.16
N PRO A 36 -9.71 -4.68 -0.68
CA PRO A 36 -10.07 -3.35 -1.19
C PRO A 36 -10.24 -2.33 -0.06
N HIS A 37 -9.74 -1.12 -0.27
CA HIS A 37 -10.00 0.05 0.58
C HIS A 37 -10.96 1.00 -0.14
N ASP A 38 -11.79 1.70 0.62
CA ASP A 38 -12.79 2.62 0.07
C ASP A 38 -12.17 3.92 -0.45
N SER A 39 -11.03 4.34 0.10
CA SER A 39 -10.35 5.59 -0.25
C SER A 39 -8.84 5.42 -0.50
N GLU A 40 -8.28 6.33 -1.30
CA GLU A 40 -6.83 6.40 -1.53
C GLU A 40 -6.07 6.66 -0.21
N ALA A 41 -6.64 7.50 0.66
CA ALA A 41 -6.04 7.85 1.95
C ALA A 41 -5.93 6.64 2.88
N ASP A 42 -6.93 5.76 2.93
CA ASP A 42 -6.86 4.53 3.73
C ASP A 42 -5.86 3.53 3.15
N CYS A 43 -5.79 3.45 1.82
CA CYS A 43 -4.76 2.65 1.16
C CYS A 43 -3.35 3.17 1.46
N LEU A 44 -3.14 4.48 1.47
CA LEU A 44 -1.87 5.12 1.83
C LEU A 44 -1.52 4.88 3.30
N ARG A 45 -2.48 5.06 4.22
CA ARG A 45 -2.28 4.70 5.64
C ARG A 45 -1.82 3.26 5.80
N ARG A 46 -2.46 2.34 5.07
CA ARG A 46 -2.08 0.93 5.11
C ARG A 46 -0.69 0.67 4.54
N ILE A 47 -0.29 1.42 3.52
CA ILE A 47 1.08 1.38 2.98
C ILE A 47 2.08 1.85 4.03
N ASP A 48 1.79 2.96 4.71
CA ASP A 48 2.64 3.50 5.79
C ASP A 48 2.73 2.54 6.98
N GLU A 49 1.67 1.80 7.29
CA GLU A 49 1.69 0.75 8.31
C GLU A 49 2.57 -0.45 7.91
N ILE A 50 2.47 -0.91 6.66
CA ILE A 50 3.19 -2.10 6.17
C ILE A 50 4.68 -1.79 5.95
N ASN A 51 4.97 -0.61 5.41
CA ASN A 51 6.31 -0.12 5.19
C ASN A 51 6.47 1.17 6.00
N PRO A 52 6.61 1.05 7.34
CA PRO A 52 6.86 2.20 8.17
C PRO A 52 8.09 2.91 7.59
N PRO A 53 8.01 4.24 7.35
CA PRO A 53 9.20 4.98 7.01
C PRO A 53 10.20 4.63 8.10
N VAL A 54 11.38 4.16 7.71
CA VAL A 54 12.46 3.91 8.66
C VAL A 54 12.79 5.28 9.22
N VAL A 55 12.09 5.67 10.28
CA VAL A 55 12.43 6.80 11.11
C VAL A 55 13.82 6.42 11.55
N LYS A 56 14.83 7.07 10.96
CA LYS A 56 16.20 6.93 11.41
C LYS A 56 16.17 7.28 12.88
N ALA A 57 16.05 6.28 13.74
CA ALA A 57 16.43 6.39 15.12
C ALA A 57 17.88 6.81 15.03
N ARG A 58 18.13 8.12 15.22
CA ARG A 58 19.48 8.65 15.36
C ARG A 58 20.13 7.76 16.41
N PRO A 59 21.15 6.95 16.09
CA PRO A 59 21.82 6.18 17.12
C PRO A 59 22.29 7.21 18.12
N GLY A 60 21.80 7.05 19.35
CA GLY A 60 21.95 8.05 20.39
C GLY A 60 23.39 8.53 20.47
N VAL A 61 23.54 9.84 20.62
CA VAL A 61 24.74 10.46 21.18
C VAL A 61 25.13 9.64 22.39
N ARG A 62 26.13 8.75 22.22
CA ARG A 62 26.86 8.20 23.36
C ARG A 62 27.62 9.38 23.93
N ARG A 63 27.18 9.80 25.12
CA ARG A 63 27.95 10.70 25.99
C ARG A 63 29.29 10.07 26.32
#